data_AF-A0A7X2MRK5-F1
#
_entry.id   AF-A0A7X2MRK5-F1
#
_cell.length_a   1.000
_cell.length_b   1.000
_cell.length_c   1.000
_cell.angle_alpha   90.00
_cell.angle_beta   90.00
_cell.angle_gamma   90.00
#
_symmetry.space_group_name_H-M   'P 1'
#
loop_
_entity.id
_entity.type
_entity.pdbx_description
1 polymer ?
#
loop_
_entity_poly.entity_id
_entity_poly.type
_entity_poly.pdbx_seq_one_letter_code
_entity_poly.pdbx_strand_id
1 'polypeptide(L)'
;TVVAGLCFLTSKFGNQEVYLWLLNTSGMTGFIAWLGIAISHYRFRRGYVAQGRDLNDLPYRSGFFPLGPIFAFVLCLIITLGQNYQAFLNDSIDWYGVAATYIGIPLFLIIWFGYKLTRGSRFVKYSEMEFPVHKD
;
A
#
# COMPACT_ATOMS: atom_id res chain seq x y z
N THR A 1 -20.21 -12.13 -3.82
CA THR A 1 -20.17 -13.44 -3.13
C THR A 1 -19.32 -13.40 -1.86
N VAL A 2 -18.08 -12.89 -1.87
CA VAL A 2 -17.23 -12.78 -0.66
C VAL A 2 -17.81 -11.84 0.41
N VAL A 3 -18.33 -10.67 0.00
CA VAL A 3 -18.98 -9.70 0.91
C VAL A 3 -20.20 -10.31 1.61
N ALA A 4 -20.96 -11.17 0.91
CA ALA A 4 -22.11 -11.88 1.49
C ALA A 4 -21.67 -12.96 2.50
N GLY A 5 -20.55 -13.65 2.25
CA GLY A 5 -19.96 -14.60 3.20
C GLY A 5 -19.44 -13.94 4.47
N LEU A 6 -18.82 -12.74 4.35
CA LEU A 6 -18.42 -11.93 5.50
C LEU A 6 -19.63 -11.48 6.33
N CYS A 7 -20.72 -11.10 5.67
CA CYS A 7 -21.98 -10.70 6.34
C CYS A 7 -22.62 -11.86 7.12
N PHE A 8 -22.46 -13.10 6.66
CA PHE A 8 -22.92 -14.29 7.40
C PHE A 8 -22.07 -14.57 8.66
N LEU A 9 -20.77 -14.26 8.63
CA LEU A 9 -19.89 -14.36 9.80
C LEU A 9 -20.25 -13.35 10.90
N THR A 10 -20.85 -12.20 10.53
CA THR A 10 -21.40 -11.19 11.45
C THR A 10 -22.52 -11.73 12.36
N SER A 11 -23.18 -12.81 11.95
CA SER A 11 -24.18 -13.50 12.78
C SER A 11 -23.54 -14.37 13.87
N LYS A 12 -22.28 -14.78 13.68
CA LYS A 12 -21.53 -15.65 14.62
C LYS A 12 -20.55 -14.89 15.52
N PHE A 13 -19.87 -13.89 14.97
CA PHE A 13 -18.92 -13.02 15.67
C PHE A 13 -19.58 -11.65 15.74
N GLY A 14 -19.78 -11.10 16.95
CA GLY A 14 -20.64 -9.94 17.19
C GLY A 14 -20.47 -8.80 16.18
N ASN A 15 -21.57 -8.13 15.85
CA ASN A 15 -21.69 -7.15 14.76
C ASN A 15 -20.58 -6.07 14.77
N GLN A 16 -20.13 -5.68 15.96
CA GLN A 16 -19.08 -4.68 16.16
C GLN A 16 -17.68 -5.16 15.72
N GLU A 17 -17.34 -6.43 15.93
CA GLU A 17 -16.03 -6.98 15.57
C GLU A 17 -15.83 -7.02 14.06
N VAL A 18 -16.81 -7.56 13.32
CA VAL A 18 -16.75 -7.63 11.86
C VAL A 18 -16.75 -6.24 11.23
N TYR A 19 -17.48 -5.29 11.81
CA TYR A 19 -17.43 -3.90 11.39
C TYR A 19 -16.03 -3.30 11.54
N LEU A 20 -15.37 -3.52 12.69
CA LEU A 20 -13.99 -3.09 12.90
C LEU A 20 -13.01 -3.76 11.95
N TRP A 21 -13.18 -5.05 11.62
CA TRP A 21 -12.33 -5.75 10.65
C TRP A 21 -12.47 -5.16 9.25
N LEU A 22 -13.70 -4.88 8.81
CA LEU A 22 -13.97 -4.27 7.51
C LEU A 22 -13.40 -2.84 7.44
N LEU A 23 -13.58 -2.06 8.50
CA LEU A 23 -13.00 -0.72 8.61
C LEU A 23 -11.47 -0.74 8.55
N ASN A 24 -10.83 -1.58 9.36
CA ASN A 24 -9.37 -1.71 9.40
C ASN A 24 -8.83 -2.20 8.04
N THR A 25 -9.50 -3.17 7.41
CA THR A 25 -9.12 -3.67 6.08
C THR A 25 -9.23 -2.57 5.02
N SER A 26 -10.31 -1.77 5.04
CA SER A 26 -10.51 -0.69 4.08
C SER A 26 -9.52 0.46 4.26
N GLY A 27 -9.20 0.83 5.51
CA GLY A 27 -8.18 1.85 5.78
C GLY A 27 -6.78 1.39 5.34
N MET A 28 -6.45 0.14 5.66
CA MET A 28 -5.16 -0.46 5.32
C MET A 28 -4.93 -0.59 3.81
N THR A 29 -5.94 -0.99 3.03
CA THR A 29 -5.82 -1.01 1.57
C THR A 29 -5.59 0.38 0.99
N GLY A 30 -6.21 1.40 1.57
CA GLY A 30 -5.94 2.81 1.25
C GLY A 30 -4.47 3.16 1.46
N PHE A 31 -3.91 2.92 2.65
CA PHE A 31 -2.49 3.22 2.93
C PHE A 31 -1.53 2.46 2.01
N ILE A 32 -1.83 1.21 1.70
CA ILE A 32 -1.03 0.41 0.76
C ILE A 32 -1.06 1.01 -0.66
N ALA A 33 -2.23 1.47 -1.11
CA ALA A 33 -2.35 2.15 -2.41
C ALA A 33 -1.52 3.44 -2.44
N TRP A 34 -1.57 4.24 -1.37
CA TRP A 34 -0.78 5.47 -1.24
C TRP A 34 0.72 5.20 -1.21
N LEU A 35 1.16 4.15 -0.50
CA LEU A 35 2.54 3.67 -0.52
C LEU A 35 2.97 3.26 -1.94
N GLY A 36 2.11 2.54 -2.67
CA GLY A 36 2.34 2.15 -4.06
C GLY A 36 2.53 3.36 -4.99
N ILE A 37 1.69 4.39 -4.83
CA ILE A 37 1.80 5.65 -5.57
C ILE A 37 3.12 6.37 -5.23
N ALA A 38 3.46 6.50 -3.94
CA ALA A 38 4.69 7.15 -3.49
C ALA A 38 5.94 6.45 -4.03
N ILE A 39 5.98 5.11 -3.99
CA ILE A 39 7.08 4.30 -4.54
C ILE A 39 7.18 4.47 -6.06
N SER A 40 6.03 4.44 -6.76
CA SER A 40 6.00 4.59 -8.22
C SER A 40 6.49 5.98 -8.63
N HIS A 41 6.06 7.03 -7.93
CA HIS A 41 6.51 8.39 -8.16
C HIS A 41 8.01 8.57 -7.88
N TYR A 42 8.51 7.97 -6.79
CA TYR A 42 9.95 8.00 -6.47
C TYR A 42 10.80 7.27 -7.51
N ARG A 43 10.37 6.08 -7.94
CA ARG A 43 11.06 5.26 -8.94
C ARG A 43 11.02 5.88 -10.33
N PHE A 44 9.88 6.47 -10.73
CA PHE A 44 9.75 7.18 -12.00
C PHE A 44 10.80 8.28 -12.11
N ARG A 45 10.91 9.15 -11.11
CA ARG A 45 11.85 10.26 -11.13
C ARG A 45 13.31 9.78 -11.12
N ARG A 46 13.63 8.76 -10.32
CA ARG A 46 14.98 8.17 -10.31
C ARG A 46 15.34 7.49 -11.63
N GLY A 47 14.40 6.78 -12.26
CA GLY A 47 14.60 6.19 -13.58
C GLY A 47 14.80 7.24 -14.67
N TYR A 48 14.02 8.33 -14.60
CA TYR A 48 14.08 9.42 -15.56
C TYR A 48 15.43 10.16 -15.51
N VAL A 49 15.91 10.50 -14.31
CA VAL A 49 17.25 11.10 -14.12
C VAL A 49 18.37 10.12 -14.47
N ALA A 50 18.23 8.82 -14.13
CA ALA A 50 19.25 7.82 -14.44
C ALA A 50 19.43 7.58 -15.95
N GLN A 51 18.43 7.90 -16.77
CA GLN A 51 18.51 7.87 -18.24
C GLN A 51 19.02 9.20 -18.83
N GLY A 52 19.46 10.15 -18.01
CA GLY A 52 20.00 11.43 -18.47
C GLY A 52 18.96 12.40 -19.04
N ARG A 53 17.67 12.16 -18.81
CA ARG A 53 16.60 13.05 -19.25
C ARG A 53 16.44 14.22 -18.28
N ASP A 54 16.21 15.40 -18.81
CA ASP A 54 16.04 16.59 -17.99
C ASP A 54 14.62 16.60 -17.39
N LEU A 55 14.53 16.66 -16.06
CA LEU A 55 13.26 16.84 -15.34
C LEU A 55 12.51 18.09 -15.78
N ASN A 56 13.18 19.00 -16.48
CA ASN A 56 12.59 20.16 -17.08
C ASN A 56 11.60 19.87 -18.21
N ASP A 57 11.74 18.74 -18.90
CA ASP A 57 10.89 18.32 -20.03
C ASP A 57 9.56 17.70 -19.57
N LEU A 58 9.35 17.56 -18.26
CA LEU A 58 8.11 17.02 -17.71
C LEU A 58 7.05 18.12 -17.56
N PRO A 59 5.82 17.93 -18.10
CA PRO A 59 4.73 18.91 -18.01
C PRO A 59 4.24 19.12 -16.57
N TYR A 60 4.49 18.15 -15.68
CA TYR A 60 4.11 18.23 -14.27
C TYR A 60 5.34 18.02 -13.37
N ARG A 61 5.68 19.04 -12.60
CA ARG A 61 6.74 18.97 -11.58
C ARG A 61 6.13 19.05 -10.20
N SER A 62 6.37 18.03 -9.38
CA SER A 62 6.10 18.17 -7.95
C SER A 62 7.16 19.09 -7.33
N GLY A 63 6.76 20.30 -6.93
CA GLY A 63 7.67 21.27 -6.30
C GLY A 63 8.28 20.81 -4.97
N PHE A 64 7.66 19.84 -4.29
CA PHE A 64 8.10 19.32 -2.99
C PHE A 64 8.90 18.00 -3.06
N PHE A 65 9.43 17.62 -4.22
CA PHE A 65 10.31 16.45 -4.32
C PHE A 65 11.68 16.78 -3.72
N PRO A 66 12.30 15.90 -2.89
CA PRO A 66 11.93 14.53 -2.51
C PRO A 66 11.11 14.39 -1.22
N LEU A 67 10.82 15.50 -0.53
CA LEU A 67 10.20 15.48 0.79
C LEU A 67 8.76 14.96 0.77
N GLY A 68 7.95 15.31 -0.23
CA GLY A 68 6.54 14.89 -0.33
C GLY A 68 6.35 13.37 -0.33
N PRO A 69 7.00 12.61 -1.23
CA PRO A 69 6.90 11.15 -1.26
C PRO A 69 7.47 10.48 0.00
N ILE A 70 8.56 11.01 0.57
CA ILE A 70 9.16 10.48 1.80
C ILE A 70 8.22 10.71 2.99
N PHE A 71 7.65 11.91 3.10
CA PHE A 71 6.67 12.24 4.13
C PHE A 71 5.44 11.35 4.04
N ALA A 72 4.86 11.18 2.84
CA ALA A 72 3.72 10.29 2.63
C ALA A 72 4.06 8.83 3.01
N PHE A 73 5.26 8.36 2.65
CA PHE A 73 5.73 7.03 3.00
C PHE A 73 5.85 6.85 4.52
N VAL A 74 6.53 7.78 5.20
CA VAL A 74 6.72 7.74 6.66
C VAL A 74 5.39 7.83 7.39
N LEU A 75 4.49 8.70 6.96
CA LEU A 75 3.16 8.87 7.56
C LEU A 75 2.29 7.63 7.38
N CYS A 76 2.27 7.01 6.19
CA CYS A 76 1.56 5.75 5.97
C CYS A 76 2.13 4.62 6.83
N LEU A 77 3.47 4.55 6.99
CA LEU A 77 4.14 3.56 7.83
C LEU A 77 3.79 3.74 9.31
N ILE A 78 3.85 4.97 9.82
CA ILE A 78 3.49 5.30 11.20
C ILE A 78 2.02 4.95 11.47
N ILE A 79 1.10 5.30 10.57
CA ILE A 79 -0.32 4.98 10.78
C ILE A 79 -0.55 3.46 10.78
N THR A 80 0.07 2.73 9.85
CA THR A 80 -0.05 1.27 9.77
C THR A 80 0.49 0.57 11.03
N LEU A 81 1.61 1.05 11.58
CA LEU A 81 2.20 0.52 12.82
C LEU A 81 1.44 0.98 14.07
N GLY A 82 0.94 2.22 14.07
CA GLY A 82 0.20 2.80 15.20
C GLY A 82 -1.18 2.18 15.42
N GLN A 83 -1.80 1.61 14.38
CA GLN A 83 -3.14 1.00 14.45
C GLN A 83 -3.24 -0.15 15.47
N ASN A 84 -2.14 -0.81 15.85
CA ASN A 84 -2.18 -1.96 16.76
C ASN A 84 -1.06 -1.92 17.81
N TYR A 85 -0.58 -0.72 18.16
CA TYR A 85 0.52 -0.57 19.12
C TYR A 85 0.18 -1.19 20.50
N GLN A 86 -1.08 -1.16 20.90
CA GLN A 86 -1.54 -1.71 22.18
C GLN A 86 -1.45 -3.23 22.25
N ALA A 87 -1.54 -3.95 21.13
CA ALA A 87 -1.42 -5.40 21.15
C ALA A 87 0.03 -5.88 21.35
N PHE A 88 1.01 -5.01 21.08
CA PHE A 88 2.44 -5.26 21.33
C PHE A 88 2.92 -4.75 22.70
N LEU A 89 2.18 -3.86 23.35
CA LEU A 89 2.54 -3.30 24.65
C LEU A 89 1.94 -4.04 25.86
N ASN A 90 0.97 -4.95 25.64
CA ASN A 90 0.42 -5.77 26.70
C ASN A 90 1.28 -7.03 26.96
N ASP A 91 1.41 -7.44 28.23
CA ASP A 91 2.19 -8.62 28.66
C ASP A 91 1.73 -9.94 28.02
N SER A 92 0.50 -9.99 27.53
CA SER A 92 -0.03 -11.09 26.71
C SER A 92 -0.39 -10.58 25.32
N ILE A 93 0.33 -11.07 24.30
CA ILE A 93 0.02 -10.78 22.89
C ILE A 93 -1.33 -11.42 22.55
N ASP A 94 -2.37 -10.60 22.41
CA ASP A 94 -3.66 -11.06 21.90
C ASP A 94 -3.58 -11.27 20.38
N TRP A 95 -3.15 -12.48 20.00
CA TRP A 95 -3.02 -12.89 18.61
C TRP A 95 -4.32 -12.75 17.82
N TYR A 96 -5.48 -12.82 18.47
CA TYR A 96 -6.77 -12.64 17.81
C TYR A 96 -7.01 -11.16 17.43
N GLY A 97 -6.79 -10.24 18.37
CA GLY A 97 -6.87 -8.79 18.13
C GLY A 97 -5.84 -8.29 17.10
N VAL A 98 -4.62 -8.85 17.12
CA VAL A 98 -3.58 -8.58 16.11
C VAL A 98 -4.03 -9.06 14.73
N ALA A 99 -4.46 -10.32 14.62
CA ALA A 99 -4.92 -10.89 13.35
C ALA A 99 -6.14 -10.14 12.79
N ALA A 100 -7.09 -9.78 13.66
CA ALA A 100 -8.27 -8.97 13.35
C ALA A 100 -7.92 -7.59 12.76
N THR A 101 -6.97 -6.90 13.38
CA THR A 101 -6.56 -5.55 12.96
C THR A 101 -5.70 -5.60 11.69
N TYR A 102 -4.85 -6.61 11.56
CA TYR A 102 -3.92 -6.74 10.44
C TYR A 102 -4.38 -7.64 9.30
N ILE A 103 -5.61 -8.14 9.31
CA ILE A 103 -6.13 -9.05 8.26
C ILE A 103 -6.01 -8.48 6.84
N GLY A 104 -5.99 -7.15 6.70
CA GLY A 104 -5.76 -6.46 5.44
C GLY A 104 -4.37 -6.67 4.84
N ILE A 105 -3.31 -6.84 5.65
CA ILE A 105 -1.93 -7.09 5.17
C ILE A 105 -1.81 -8.44 4.47
N PRO A 106 -2.12 -9.60 5.10
CA PRO A 106 -2.03 -10.89 4.44
C PRO A 106 -3.03 -11.00 3.28
N LEU A 107 -4.22 -10.41 3.38
CA LEU A 107 -5.16 -10.36 2.26
C LEU A 107 -4.56 -9.62 1.06
N PHE A 108 -3.97 -8.45 1.27
CA PHE A 108 -3.26 -7.71 0.23
C PHE A 108 -2.08 -8.51 -0.33
N LEU A 109 -1.26 -9.13 0.53
CA LEU A 109 -0.13 -9.95 0.10
C LEU A 109 -0.57 -11.14 -0.74
N ILE A 110 -1.67 -11.82 -0.40
CA ILE A 110 -2.22 -12.94 -1.18
C ILE A 110 -2.66 -12.45 -2.56
N ILE A 111 -3.42 -11.34 -2.63
CA ILE A 111 -3.88 -10.78 -3.90
C ILE A 111 -2.69 -10.30 -4.74
N TRP A 112 -1.74 -9.59 -4.14
CA TRP A 112 -0.54 -9.09 -4.79
C TRP A 112 0.36 -10.21 -5.29
N PHE A 113 0.61 -11.22 -4.45
CA PHE A 113 1.46 -12.35 -4.78
C PHE A 113 0.80 -13.25 -5.83
N GLY A 114 -0.52 -13.47 -5.73
CA GLY A 114 -1.31 -14.13 -6.77
C GLY A 114 -1.26 -13.39 -8.11
N TYR A 115 -1.40 -12.08 -8.10
CA TYR A 115 -1.22 -11.26 -9.31
C TYR A 115 0.20 -11.34 -9.85
N LYS A 116 1.22 -11.26 -8.98
CA LYS A 116 2.64 -11.33 -9.35
C LYS A 116 3.02 -12.68 -9.96
N LEU A 117 2.51 -13.79 -9.40
CA LEU A 117 2.73 -15.15 -9.92
C LEU A 117 2.03 -15.37 -11.26
N THR A 118 0.79 -14.90 -11.41
CA THR A 118 0.00 -15.10 -12.65
C THR A 118 0.47 -14.21 -13.80
N ARG A 119 0.87 -12.96 -13.53
CA ARG A 119 1.35 -12.01 -14.54
C ARG A 119 2.87 -12.03 -14.74
N GLY A 120 3.62 -12.74 -13.89
CA GLY A 120 5.08 -12.79 -13.96
C GLY A 120 5.73 -11.41 -13.94
N SER A 121 5.14 -10.44 -13.22
CA SER A 121 5.58 -9.05 -13.25
C SER A 121 7.00 -8.93 -12.70
N ARG A 122 7.96 -8.66 -13.59
CA ARG A 122 9.35 -8.37 -13.22
C ARG A 122 9.44 -6.92 -12.79
N PHE A 123 10.17 -6.67 -11.70
CA PHE A 123 10.55 -5.31 -11.33
C PHE A 123 11.43 -4.75 -12.44
N VAL A 124 10.90 -3.77 -13.21
CA VAL A 124 11.62 -3.14 -14.33
C VAL A 124 12.86 -2.42 -13.80
N LYS A 125 14.02 -2.70 -14.37
CA LYS A 125 15.26 -2.00 -14.02
C LYS A 125 15.17 -0.55 -14.49
N TYR A 126 15.84 0.38 -13.80
CA TYR A 126 15.81 1.80 -14.16
C TYR A 126 16.22 2.07 -15.62
N SER A 127 17.12 1.25 -16.18
CA SER A 127 17.59 1.32 -17.57
C SER A 127 16.58 0.84 -18.61
N GLU A 128 15.57 0.06 -18.21
CA GLU A 128 14.57 -0.54 -19.11
C GLU A 128 13.20 0.18 -19.01
N MET A 129 13.12 1.28 -18.24
CA MET A 129 11.89 2.06 -18.13
C MET A 129 11.65 2.84 -19.42
N GLU A 130 10.61 2.48 -20.16
CA GLU A 130 10.14 3.27 -21.30
C GLU A 130 9.34 4.47 -20.80
N PHE A 131 9.79 5.67 -21.17
CA PHE A 131 9.06 6.90 -20.92
C PHE A 131 8.46 7.40 -22.25
N PRO A 132 7.14 7.62 -22.34
CA PRO A 132 6.52 8.12 -23.56
C PRO A 132 7.11 9.49 -23.90
N VAL A 133 7.65 9.61 -25.12
CA VAL A 133 8.13 10.89 -25.65
C VAL A 133 6.90 11.62 -26.18
N HIS A 134 6.57 12.77 -25.60
CA HIS A 134 5.54 13.65 -26.15
C HIS A 134 6.10 14.17 -27.49
N LYS A 135 5.53 13.71 -28.61
CA LYS A 135 5.73 14.36 -29.90
C LYS A 135 4.77 15.53 -29.94
N ASP A 136 5.32 16.74 -30.01
CA ASP A 136 4.59 17.97 -30.28
C ASP A 136 3.71 17.87 -31.55
#